data_AF-A0A914Z6I5-F1
#
_entry.id   AF-A0A914Z6I5-F1
#
_cell.length_a   1.000
_cell.length_b   1.000
_cell.length_c   1.000
_cell.angle_alpha   90.00
_cell.angle_beta   90.00
_cell.angle_gamma   90.00
#
_symmetry.space_group_name_H-M   'P 1'
#
loop_
_entity.id
_entity.type
_entity.pdbx_description
1 polymer ?
#
loop_
_entity_poly.entity_id
_entity_poly.type
_entity_poly.pdbx_seq_one_letter_code
_entity_poly.pdbx_strand_id
1 'polypeptide(L)'
;MLLIGPSPIFNFEKNLVLIGISLAILGVAAGALYIPTFQKCLDAVKKCGYDDSYETYACVSAVFQSAFAFGAFIGPTLGGISVQKIGFEWTTTIIAFINVVFVLLLTICWIAKSKIFKSSPSYNEHQPLPQN
;
A
#
# COMPACT_ATOMS: atom_id res chain seq x y z
N MET A 1 1.84 -11.55 4.80
CA MET A 1 0.74 -12.31 5.45
C MET A 1 0.80 -13.81 5.20
N LEU A 2 1.38 -14.29 4.09
CA LEU A 2 1.50 -15.72 3.78
C LEU A 2 2.31 -16.56 4.80
N LEU A 3 3.25 -15.93 5.53
CA LEU A 3 4.05 -16.55 6.60
C LEU A 3 3.43 -16.44 8.01
N ILE A 4 2.34 -15.68 8.19
CA ILE A 4 1.78 -15.32 9.51
C ILE A 4 0.51 -16.10 9.84
N GLY A 5 -0.27 -16.48 8.82
CA GLY A 5 -1.33 -17.46 8.99
C GLY A 5 -0.71 -18.86 8.91
N PRO A 6 -1.02 -19.80 9.83
CA PRO A 6 -0.74 -21.21 9.60
C PRO A 6 -1.61 -21.64 8.42
N SER A 7 -1.08 -21.48 7.21
CA SER A 7 -1.76 -21.96 6.02
C SER A 7 -1.64 -23.49 6.05
N PRO A 8 -2.76 -24.24 5.98
CA PRO A 8 -2.76 -25.70 5.94
C PRO A 8 -2.02 -26.31 4.73
N ILE A 9 -1.43 -25.47 3.86
CA ILE A 9 -0.61 -25.85 2.72
C ILE A 9 0.85 -26.14 3.10
N PHE A 10 1.35 -25.63 4.25
CA PHE A 10 2.73 -25.84 4.69
C PHE A 10 2.77 -26.25 6.17
N ASN A 11 3.07 -27.53 6.44
CA ASN A 11 3.30 -28.10 7.78
C ASN A 11 4.58 -27.53 8.42
N PHE A 12 4.61 -26.25 8.79
CA PHE A 12 5.69 -25.68 9.62
C PHE A 12 5.27 -25.65 11.09
N GLU A 13 6.12 -26.19 11.96
CA GLU A 13 5.99 -26.03 13.41
C GLU A 13 5.95 -24.54 13.77
N LYS A 14 5.02 -24.17 14.66
CA LYS A 14 4.78 -22.79 15.11
C LYS A 14 6.02 -22.21 15.81
N ASN A 15 6.95 -21.64 15.04
CA ASN A 15 8.12 -20.98 15.59
C ASN A 15 7.84 -19.48 15.80
N LEU A 16 7.73 -19.07 17.06
CA LEU A 16 7.48 -17.67 17.46
C LEU A 16 8.54 -16.70 16.89
N VAL A 17 9.77 -17.18 16.68
CA VAL A 17 10.86 -16.38 16.09
C VAL A 17 10.55 -16.03 14.64
N LEU A 18 9.98 -16.96 13.86
CA LEU A 18 9.61 -16.71 12.47
C LEU A 18 8.47 -15.69 12.35
N ILE A 19 7.52 -15.73 13.30
CA ILE A 19 6.44 -14.73 13.40
C ILE A 19 7.02 -13.37 13.76
N GLY A 20 7.93 -13.31 14.73
CA GLY A 20 8.61 -12.07 15.14
C GLY A 20 9.37 -11.42 13.99
N ILE A 21 10.16 -12.19 13.23
CA ILE A 21 10.88 -11.71 12.04
C ILE A 21 9.88 -11.23 10.98
N SER A 22 8.82 -11.98 10.73
CA SER A 22 7.78 -11.60 9.76
C SER A 22 7.09 -10.28 10.14
N LEU A 23 6.83 -10.07 11.43
CA LEU A 23 6.20 -8.85 11.93
C LEU A 23 7.15 -7.65 11.85
N ALA A 24 8.45 -7.85 12.10
CA ALA A 24 9.47 -6.83 11.93
C ALA A 24 9.58 -6.38 10.47
N ILE A 25 9.66 -7.33 9.52
CA ILE A 25 9.67 -7.03 8.08
C ILE A 25 8.39 -6.30 7.68
N LEU A 26 7.23 -6.73 8.19
CA LEU A 26 5.95 -6.07 7.93
C LEU A 26 5.95 -4.62 8.42
N GLY A 27 6.50 -4.35 9.62
CA GLY A 27 6.63 -3.00 10.16
C GLY A 27 7.51 -2.10 9.29
N VAL A 28 8.67 -2.61 8.86
CA VAL A 28 9.57 -1.88 7.95
C VAL A 28 8.88 -1.60 6.62
N ALA A 29 8.19 -2.58 6.04
CA ALA A 29 7.45 -2.41 4.79
C ALA A 29 6.30 -1.40 4.93
N ALA A 30 5.57 -1.42 6.04
CA ALA A 30 4.50 -0.45 6.32
C ALA A 30 5.03 0.98 6.38
N GLY A 31 6.15 1.22 7.08
CA GLY A 31 6.80 2.53 7.13
C GLY A 31 7.32 2.99 5.76
N ALA A 32 7.96 2.08 5.01
CA ALA A 32 8.46 2.34 3.67
C ALA A 32 7.34 2.67 2.66
N LEU A 33 6.11 2.21 2.89
CA LEU A 33 4.94 2.55 2.08
C LEU A 33 4.27 3.85 2.54
N TYR A 34 4.21 4.10 3.85
CA TYR A 34 3.49 5.23 4.43
C TYR A 34 4.04 6.58 3.95
N ILE A 35 5.37 6.78 4.07
CA ILE A 35 6.04 8.04 3.72
C ILE A 35 5.83 8.45 2.25
N PRO A 36 6.14 7.60 1.24
CA PRO A 36 5.95 8.00 -0.15
C PRO A 36 4.48 8.18 -0.51
N THR A 37 3.56 7.41 0.09
CA THR A 37 2.12 7.59 -0.17
C THR A 37 1.66 8.97 0.29
N PHE A 38 2.06 9.37 1.49
CA PHE A 38 1.77 10.71 2.01
C PHE A 38 2.35 11.81 1.12
N GLN A 39 3.60 11.67 0.67
CA GLN A 39 4.22 12.60 -0.26
C GLN A 39 3.49 12.67 -1.61
N LYS A 40 3.02 11.54 -2.15
CA LYS A 40 2.25 11.52 -3.40
C LYS A 40 0.90 12.23 -3.26
N CYS A 41 0.24 12.12 -2.11
CA CYS A 41 -0.97 12.89 -1.84
C CYS A 41 -0.68 14.39 -1.84
N LEU A 42 0.40 14.82 -1.17
CA LEU A 42 0.83 16.22 -1.17
C LEU A 42 1.19 16.73 -2.56
N ASP A 43 1.97 15.97 -3.34
CA ASP A 43 2.31 16.31 -4.72
C ASP A 43 1.05 16.48 -5.59
N ALA A 44 0.02 15.68 -5.33
CA ALA A 44 -1.23 15.73 -6.09
C ALA A 44 -2.00 17.03 -5.83
N VAL A 45 -2.16 17.46 -4.57
CA VAL A 45 -2.82 18.74 -4.28
C VAL A 45 -1.98 19.93 -4.73
N LYS A 46 -0.66 19.89 -4.61
CA LYS A 46 0.22 20.95 -5.16
C LYS A 46 0.03 21.11 -6.68
N LYS A 47 -0.10 20.00 -7.42
CA LYS A 47 -0.41 20.03 -8.87
C LYS A 47 -1.78 20.62 -9.20
N CYS A 48 -2.73 20.59 -8.26
CA CYS A 48 -4.02 21.25 -8.40
C CYS A 48 -3.96 22.75 -8.08
N GLY A 49 -2.79 23.32 -7.79
CA GLY A 49 -2.60 24.75 -7.52
C GLY A 49 -2.68 25.15 -6.05
N TYR A 50 -2.65 24.19 -5.11
CA TYR A 50 -2.58 24.50 -3.68
C TYR A 50 -1.16 24.92 -3.29
N ASP A 51 -1.07 25.98 -2.47
CA ASP A 51 0.19 26.46 -1.93
C ASP A 51 0.85 25.45 -0.98
N ASP A 52 2.18 25.54 -0.91
CA ASP A 52 3.02 24.74 -0.02
C ASP A 52 3.01 25.33 1.41
N SER A 53 1.81 25.47 1.98
CA SER A 53 1.57 26.07 3.29
C SER A 53 1.27 25.02 4.36
N TYR A 54 1.50 25.37 5.63
CA TYR A 54 1.17 24.52 6.78
C TYR A 54 -0.30 24.07 6.79
N GLU A 55 -1.21 24.89 6.25
CA GLU A 55 -2.64 24.57 6.16
C GLU A 55 -2.89 23.42 5.18
N THR A 56 -2.22 23.41 4.02
CA THR A 56 -2.31 22.30 3.05
C THR A 56 -1.80 20.99 3.66
N TYR A 57 -0.66 21.01 4.35
CA TYR A 57 -0.14 19.82 5.04
C TYR A 57 -1.08 19.33 6.15
N ALA A 58 -1.64 20.24 6.95
CA ALA A 58 -2.58 19.90 8.00
C ALA A 58 -3.84 19.23 7.43
N CYS A 59 -4.38 19.77 6.35
CA CYS A 59 -5.55 19.18 5.68
C CYS A 59 -5.25 17.79 5.10
N VAL A 60 -4.15 17.63 4.35
CA VAL A 60 -3.79 16.34 3.74
C VAL A 60 -3.48 15.28 4.80
N SER A 61 -2.76 15.64 5.86
CA SER A 61 -2.48 14.72 6.97
C SER A 61 -3.74 14.34 7.74
N ALA A 62 -4.68 15.27 7.96
CA ALA A 62 -5.96 14.96 8.57
C ALA A 62 -6.75 13.94 7.72
N VAL A 63 -6.91 14.19 6.41
CA VAL A 63 -7.63 13.27 5.51
C VAL A 63 -6.94 11.90 5.45
N PHE A 64 -5.60 11.89 5.32
CA PHE A 64 -4.82 10.67 5.29
C PHE A 64 -4.99 9.85 6.57
N GLN A 65 -4.90 10.50 7.74
CA GLN A 65 -5.06 9.85 9.05
C GLN A 65 -6.50 9.39 9.29
N SER A 66 -7.51 10.13 8.83
CA SER A 66 -8.91 9.67 8.88
C SER A 66 -9.11 8.40 8.07
N ALA A 67 -8.55 8.33 6.86
CA ALA A 67 -8.60 7.12 6.04
C ALA A 67 -7.86 5.94 6.71
N PHE A 68 -6.69 6.21 7.32
CA PHE A 68 -5.95 5.20 8.07
C PHE A 68 -6.73 4.67 9.28
N ALA A 69 -7.32 5.56 10.10
CA ALA A 69 -8.14 5.19 11.25
C ALA A 69 -9.39 4.40 10.83
N PHE A 70 -10.01 4.77 9.71
CA PHE A 70 -11.14 4.04 9.14
C PHE A 70 -10.75 2.61 8.74
N GLY A 71 -9.60 2.44 8.06
CA GLY A 71 -9.06 1.11 7.75
C GLY A 71 -8.71 0.30 8.99
N ALA A 72 -8.13 0.94 10.01
CA ALA A 72 -7.80 0.32 11.29
C ALA A 72 -9.03 -0.11 12.09
N PHE A 73 -10.19 0.50 11.86
CA PHE A 73 -11.46 0.07 12.41
C PHE A 73 -12.07 -1.08 11.60
N ILE A 74 -12.24 -0.90 10.29
CA ILE A 74 -12.91 -1.88 9.43
C ILE A 74 -12.12 -3.19 9.32
N GLY A 75 -10.79 -3.14 9.28
CA GLY A 75 -9.94 -4.32 9.12
C GLY A 75 -10.16 -5.37 10.22
N PRO A 76 -9.97 -5.04 11.51
CA PRO A 76 -10.23 -5.95 12.63
C PRO A 76 -11.71 -6.32 12.76
N THR A 77 -12.65 -5.41 12.48
CA THR A 77 -14.08 -5.72 12.56
C THR A 77 -14.47 -6.79 11.54
N LEU A 78 -14.12 -6.62 10.27
CA LEU A 78 -14.41 -7.62 9.24
C LEU A 78 -13.59 -8.90 9.45
N GLY A 79 -12.31 -8.77 9.79
CA GLY A 79 -11.43 -9.90 10.09
C GLY A 79 -11.96 -10.76 11.24
N GLY A 80 -12.40 -10.15 12.34
CA GLY A 80 -12.95 -10.84 13.49
C GLY A 80 -14.25 -11.59 13.18
N ILE A 81 -15.17 -10.96 12.43
CA ILE A 81 -16.42 -11.61 11.98
C ILE A 81 -16.10 -12.80 11.06
N SER A 82 -15.14 -12.64 10.14
CA SER A 82 -14.70 -13.74 9.27
C SER A 82 -14.09 -14.89 10.08
N VAL A 83 -13.21 -14.62 11.05
CA VAL A 83 -12.61 -15.67 11.89
C VAL A 83 -13.69 -16.46 12.65
N GLN A 84 -14.71 -15.78 13.18
CA GLN A 84 -15.80 -16.44 13.91
C GLN A 84 -16.69 -17.33 13.02
N LYS A 85 -16.92 -16.96 11.76
CA LYS A 85 -17.84 -17.71 10.86
C LYS A 85 -17.17 -18.86 10.10
N ILE A 86 -15.96 -18.65 9.59
CA ILE A 86 -15.30 -19.58 8.65
C ILE A 86 -13.95 -20.10 9.17
N GLY A 87 -13.55 -19.70 10.37
CA GLY A 87 -12.28 -20.09 10.99
C GLY A 87 -11.10 -19.22 10.55
N PHE A 88 -10.02 -19.30 11.34
CA PHE A 88 -8.82 -18.50 11.17
C PHE A 88 -8.06 -18.78 9.86
N GLU A 89 -8.00 -20.04 9.45
CA GLU A 89 -7.26 -20.48 8.26
C GLU A 89 -7.86 -19.95 6.95
N TRP A 90 -9.19 -20.02 6.81
CA TRP A 90 -9.88 -19.47 5.64
C TRP A 90 -9.86 -17.95 5.63
N THR A 91 -9.97 -17.31 6.80
CA THR A 91 -9.91 -15.85 6.90
C THR A 91 -8.54 -15.31 6.48
N THR A 92 -7.45 -15.93 6.94
CA THR A 92 -6.09 -15.53 6.55
C THR A 92 -5.84 -15.74 5.05
N THR A 93 -6.41 -16.79 4.45
CA THR A 93 -6.33 -17.04 3.00
C THR A 93 -7.06 -15.96 2.19
N ILE A 94 -8.27 -15.57 2.61
CA ILE A 94 -9.04 -14.50 1.95
C ILE A 94 -8.30 -13.16 2.06
N ILE A 95 -7.78 -12.82 3.23
CA ILE A 95 -7.02 -11.58 3.42
C ILE A 95 -5.74 -11.59 2.58
N ALA A 96 -5.04 -12.72 2.51
CA ALA A 96 -3.87 -12.87 1.64
C ALA A 96 -4.23 -12.69 0.17
N PHE A 97 -5.34 -13.28 -0.30
CA PHE A 97 -5.83 -13.11 -1.66
C PHE A 97 -6.18 -11.65 -1.98
N ILE A 98 -6.91 -10.98 -1.08
CA ILE A 98 -7.23 -9.55 -1.23
C ILE A 98 -5.96 -8.70 -1.34
N ASN A 99 -4.94 -8.99 -0.52
CA ASN A 99 -3.65 -8.29 -0.60
C ASN A 99 -2.94 -8.53 -1.93
N VAL A 100 -2.95 -9.76 -2.45
CA VAL A 100 -2.34 -10.08 -3.76
C VAL A 100 -3.08 -9.34 -4.88
N VAL A 101 -4.41 -9.35 -4.88
CA VAL A 101 -5.21 -8.61 -5.86
C VAL A 101 -4.92 -7.11 -5.78
N PHE A 102 -4.80 -6.56 -4.57
CA PHE A 102 -4.45 -5.15 -4.37
C PHE A 102 -3.08 -4.80 -4.95
N VAL A 103 -2.05 -5.63 -4.70
CA VAL A 103 -0.72 -5.45 -5.29
C VAL A 103 -0.77 -5.56 -6.81
N LEU A 104 -1.51 -6.52 -7.36
CA LEU A 104 -1.70 -6.66 -8.81
C LEU A 104 -2.36 -5.42 -9.41
N LEU A 105 -3.43 -4.91 -8.81
CA LEU A 105 -4.08 -3.68 -9.27
C LEU A 105 -3.14 -2.47 -9.21
N LEU A 106 -2.35 -2.34 -8.13
CA LEU A 106 -1.36 -1.26 -8.02
C LEU A 106 -0.28 -1.35 -9.11
N THR A 107 0.24 -2.55 -9.38
CA THR A 107 1.23 -2.76 -10.45
C THR A 107 0.64 -2.48 -11.83
N ILE A 108 -0.60 -2.89 -12.10
CA ILE A 108 -1.31 -2.58 -13.35
C ILE A 108 -1.51 -1.07 -13.48
N CYS A 109 -1.99 -0.38 -12.44
CA CYS A 109 -2.16 1.07 -12.44
C CYS A 109 -0.83 1.80 -12.64
N TRP A 110 0.26 1.30 -12.05
CA TRP A 110 1.59 1.86 -12.24
C TRP A 110 2.07 1.69 -13.69
N ILE A 111 1.86 0.53 -14.31
CA ILE A 111 2.18 0.28 -15.72
C ILE A 111 1.30 1.12 -16.65
N ALA A 112 0.01 1.24 -16.37
CA ALA A 112 -0.90 2.07 -17.16
C ALA A 112 -0.46 3.55 -17.11
N LYS A 113 -0.12 4.05 -15.91
CA LYS A 113 0.40 5.40 -15.74
C LYS A 113 1.75 5.59 -16.45
N SER A 114 2.65 4.61 -16.41
CA SER A 114 3.95 4.71 -17.09
C SER A 114 3.80 4.73 -18.61
N LYS A 115 2.85 3.98 -19.16
CA LYS A 115 2.52 4.02 -20.59
C LYS A 115 1.89 5.36 -21.02
N ILE A 116 0.98 5.91 -20.21
CA ILE A 116 0.36 7.22 -20.49
C ILE A 116 1.39 8.35 -20.39
N PHE A 117 2.27 8.33 -19.39
CA PHE A 117 3.34 9.33 -19.25
C PHE A 117 4.34 9.30 -20.40
N LYS A 118 4.66 8.10 -20.92
CA LYS A 118 5.52 7.96 -22.11
C LYS A 118 4.83 8.43 -23.41
N SER A 119 3.51 8.54 -23.42
CA SER A 119 2.71 9.00 -24.56
C SER A 119 2.38 10.51 -24.52
N SER A 120 2.77 11.24 -23.47
CA SER A 120 2.59 12.70 -23.38
C SER A 120 3.64 13.43 -24.24
N PRO A 121 3.25 14.39 -25.10
CA PRO A 121 4.15 15.06 -26.06
C PRO A 121 5.34 15.80 -25.44
N SER A 122 5.27 16.22 -24.17
CA SER A 122 6.33 16.99 -23.50
C SER A 122 7.61 16.20 -23.18
N TYR A 123 7.64 14.87 -23.29
CA TYR A 123 8.89 14.10 -23.12
C TYR A 123 9.83 14.22 -24.34
N ASN A 124 9.30 14.59 -25.52
CA ASN A 124 10.08 14.68 -26.75
C ASN A 124 11.00 15.92 -26.80
N GLU A 125 10.95 16.82 -25.82
CA GLU A 125 11.77 18.04 -25.79
C GLU A 125 13.02 17.93 -24.89
N HIS A 126 13.16 16.84 -24.13
CA HIS A 126 14.35 16.57 -23.31
C HIS A 126 15.20 15.41 -23.86
N GLN A 127 15.34 15.32 -25.18
CA GLN A 127 16.53 14.68 -25.74
C GLN A 127 17.74 15.59 -25.45
N PRO A 128 18.82 15.11 -24.81
CA PRO A 128 20.05 15.89 -24.75
C PRO A 128 20.55 16.14 -26.18
N LEU A 129 20.85 17.39 -26.50
CA LEU A 129 21.39 17.83 -27.79
C LEU A 129 22.64 16.98 -28.13
N PRO A 130 22.83 16.56 -29.39
CA PRO A 130 24.05 15.88 -29.81
C PRO A 130 25.25 16.78 -29.51
N GLN A 131 26.18 16.28 -28.71
CA GLN A 131 27.48 16.92 -28.55
C GLN A 131 28.21 16.83 -29.88
N ASN A 132 28.47 17.99 -30.48
CA ASN A 132 29.35 18.18 -31.63
C ASN A 132 30.45 19.15 -31.21
#